data_AF-A0AAW7YAU2-F1
#
_entry.id   AF-A0AAW7YAU2-F1
#
_cell.length_a   1.000
_cell.length_b   1.000
_cell.length_c   1.000
_cell.angle_alpha   90.00
_cell.angle_beta   90.00
_cell.angle_gamma   90.00
#
_symmetry.space_group_name_H-M   'P 1'
#
loop_
_entity.id
_entity.type
_entity.pdbx_description
1 polymer ?
#
loop_
_entity_poly.entity_id
_entity_poly.type
_entity_poly.pdbx_seq_one_letter_code
_entity_poly.pdbx_strand_id
1 'polypeptide(L)'
;MMLLVPTIAILVLYFYFYGIEGLNFHVISAVVVMAMYLLLFYVASPSGLQYSGSKMGGLYLCLPVMSFGALVFADTDENSHEQKWCFVLGGWFGLLTALSFLVFFKFYYW
;
A
#
# COMPACT_ATOMS: atom_id res chain seq x y z
N MET A 1 -3.02 11.80 8.13
CA MET A 1 -4.03 10.88 8.71
C MET A 1 -4.77 10.07 7.64
N MET A 2 -5.12 10.63 6.48
CA MET A 2 -5.93 9.94 5.45
C MET A 2 -5.42 8.58 4.96
N LEU A 3 -4.10 8.32 4.93
CA LEU A 3 -3.54 7.01 4.54
C LEU A 3 -3.38 6.03 5.70
N LEU A 4 -3.21 6.56 6.91
CA LEU A 4 -2.88 5.73 8.07
C LEU A 4 -4.13 4.95 8.54
N VAL A 5 -5.29 5.61 8.52
CA VAL A 5 -6.58 4.99 8.87
C VAL A 5 -6.91 3.78 7.99
N PRO A 6 -6.94 3.87 6.64
CA PRO A 6 -7.27 2.71 5.81
C PRO A 6 -6.21 1.61 5.88
N THR A 7 -4.93 1.95 6.06
CA THR A 7 -3.87 0.94 6.22
C THR A 7 -4.07 0.14 7.52
N ILE A 8 -4.39 0.82 8.63
CA ILE A 8 -4.73 0.15 9.88
C ILE A 8 -6.01 -0.67 9.73
N ALA A 9 -7.04 -0.14 9.07
CA ALA A 9 -8.29 -0.87 8.86
C ALA A 9 -8.06 -2.17 8.08
N ILE A 10 -7.23 -2.15 7.02
CA ILE A 10 -6.83 -3.34 6.27
C ILE A 10 -6.12 -4.35 7.17
N LEU A 11 -5.18 -3.90 8.01
CA LEU A 11 -4.47 -4.78 8.94
C LEU A 11 -5.40 -5.39 9.99
N VAL A 12 -6.29 -4.60 10.58
CA VAL A 12 -7.28 -5.08 11.56
C VAL A 12 -8.19 -6.12 10.92
N LEU A 13 -8.67 -5.84 9.70
CA LEU A 13 -9.53 -6.76 8.96
C LEU A 13 -8.79 -8.05 8.60
N TYR A 14 -7.52 -7.94 8.20
CA TYR A 14 -6.67 -9.10 7.95
C TYR A 14 -6.49 -9.97 9.20
N PHE A 15 -6.10 -9.38 10.33
CA PHE A 15 -5.96 -10.12 11.59
C PHE A 15 -7.29 -10.69 12.08
N TYR A 16 -8.41 -10.02 11.80
CA TYR A 16 -9.75 -10.54 12.13
C TYR A 16 -10.09 -11.83 11.36
N PHE A 17 -9.69 -11.92 10.09
CA PHE A 17 -9.97 -13.10 9.26
C PHE A 17 -8.92 -14.21 9.39
N TYR A 18 -7.63 -13.86 9.50
CA TYR A 18 -6.51 -14.80 9.40
C TYR A 18 -5.75 -15.03 10.72
N GLY A 19 -5.96 -14.17 11.72
CA GLY A 19 -5.18 -14.20 12.95
C GLY A 19 -3.67 -14.07 12.71
N ILE A 20 -2.87 -14.57 13.66
CA ILE A 20 -1.40 -14.59 13.56
C ILE A 20 -0.93 -15.70 12.61
N GLU A 21 -1.74 -16.73 12.40
CA GLU A 21 -1.40 -17.90 11.57
C GLU A 21 -1.28 -17.56 10.08
N GLY A 22 -1.99 -16.54 9.60
CA GLY A 22 -1.83 -16.07 8.21
C GLY A 22 -0.51 -15.33 7.95
N LEU A 23 0.22 -14.93 9.01
CA LEU A 23 1.30 -13.96 8.93
C LEU A 23 2.55 -14.58 8.30
N ASN A 24 2.61 -14.54 6.97
CA ASN A 24 3.70 -15.06 6.16
C ASN A 24 4.73 -13.99 5.82
N PHE A 25 5.92 -14.40 5.38
CA PHE A 25 6.99 -13.49 4.92
C PHE A 25 6.49 -12.51 3.85
N HIS A 26 5.59 -12.97 2.97
CA HIS A 26 4.94 -12.13 1.97
C HIS A 26 4.20 -10.94 2.60
N VAL A 27 3.31 -11.20 3.55
CA VAL A 27 2.51 -10.17 4.23
C VAL A 27 3.42 -9.25 5.06
N ILE A 28 4.40 -9.80 5.77
CA ILE A 28 5.40 -8.99 6.50
C ILE A 28 6.12 -8.03 5.55
N SER A 29 6.62 -8.52 4.41
CA SER A 29 7.33 -7.67 3.45
C SER A 29 6.45 -6.57 2.85
N ALA A 30 5.17 -6.87 2.57
CA ALA A 30 4.20 -5.87 2.12
C ALA A 30 3.96 -4.78 3.20
N VAL A 31 3.86 -5.18 4.47
CA VAL A 31 3.73 -4.24 5.61
C VAL A 31 4.95 -3.35 5.75
N VAL A 32 6.16 -3.91 5.63
CA VAL A 32 7.41 -3.14 5.71
C VAL A 32 7.46 -2.08 4.59
N VAL A 33 7.15 -2.46 3.35
CA VAL A 33 7.19 -1.52 2.22
C VAL A 33 6.09 -0.46 2.33
N MET A 34 4.89 -0.83 2.80
CA MET A 34 3.83 0.14 3.08
C MET A 34 4.22 1.08 4.22
N ALA A 35 4.91 0.60 5.26
CA ALA A 35 5.42 1.43 6.34
C ALA A 35 6.49 2.42 5.84
N MET A 36 7.40 1.98 4.97
CA MET A 36 8.37 2.87 4.30
C MET A 36 7.66 3.92 3.46
N TYR A 37 6.63 3.52 2.70
CA TYR A 37 5.80 4.45 1.92
C TYR A 37 5.16 5.50 2.82
N LEU A 38 4.52 5.10 3.93
CA LEU A 38 3.89 6.01 4.88
C LEU A 38 4.91 6.95 5.54
N LEU A 39 6.08 6.44 5.91
CA LEU A 39 7.15 7.25 6.50
C LEU A 39 7.59 8.34 5.52
N LEU A 40 7.90 7.95 4.28
CA LEU A 40 8.26 8.92 3.25
C LEU A 40 7.10 9.87 2.95
N PHE A 41 5.86 9.39 2.89
CA PHE A 41 4.69 10.24 2.66
C PHE A 41 4.51 11.28 3.76
N TYR A 42 4.67 10.93 5.04
CA TYR A 42 4.45 11.88 6.15
C TYR A 42 5.64 12.76 6.46
N VAL A 43 6.87 12.25 6.33
CA VAL A 43 8.10 13.00 6.62
C VAL A 43 8.50 13.87 5.43
N ALA A 44 8.31 13.36 4.22
CA ALA A 44 8.86 13.97 3.02
C ALA A 44 7.87 14.89 2.29
N SER A 45 6.55 14.78 2.55
CA SER A 45 5.51 15.59 1.91
C SER A 45 5.50 17.04 2.41
N PRO A 46 5.52 18.04 1.51
CA PRO A 46 5.26 19.42 1.89
C PRO A 46 3.83 19.51 2.38
N SER A 47 3.63 20.30 3.44
CA SER A 47 2.34 20.56 4.09
C SER A 47 1.19 20.93 3.13
N GLY A 48 1.49 21.34 1.89
CA GLY A 48 0.51 21.66 0.83
C GLY A 48 -0.05 20.49 0.01
N LEU A 49 0.59 19.29 -0.01
CA LEU A 49 0.03 18.16 -0.77
C LEU A 49 -1.18 17.52 -0.08
N GLN A 50 -1.37 17.78 1.21
CA GLN A 50 -2.56 17.37 1.96
C GLN A 50 -3.83 18.10 1.49
N TYR A 51 -3.69 19.14 0.66
CA TYR A 51 -4.78 20.05 0.29
C TYR A 51 -4.97 20.28 -1.22
N SER A 52 -4.11 19.75 -2.09
CA SER A 52 -4.26 20.01 -3.52
C SER A 52 -5.31 19.07 -4.11
N GLY A 53 -6.52 19.58 -4.34
CA GLY A 53 -7.65 18.93 -5.03
C GLY A 53 -7.39 18.51 -6.49
N SER A 54 -6.13 18.26 -6.84
CA SER A 54 -5.72 17.68 -8.11
C SER A 54 -5.90 16.17 -8.06
N LYS A 55 -6.43 15.61 -9.15
CA LYS A 55 -6.62 14.16 -9.38
C LYS A 55 -5.35 13.34 -9.06
N MET A 56 -4.16 13.95 -9.12
CA MET A 56 -2.89 13.35 -8.70
C MET A 56 -2.84 12.99 -7.21
N GLY A 57 -3.34 13.84 -6.31
CA GLY A 57 -3.33 13.58 -4.86
C GLY A 57 -4.13 12.31 -4.50
N GLY A 58 -5.25 12.09 -5.18
CA GLY A 58 -6.07 10.89 -5.00
C GLY A 58 -5.36 9.61 -5.41
N LEU A 59 -4.50 9.64 -6.43
CA LEU A 59 -3.73 8.46 -6.86
C LEU A 59 -2.67 8.08 -5.82
N TYR A 60 -1.97 9.05 -5.22
CA TYR A 60 -1.03 8.78 -4.12
C TYR A 60 -1.70 8.25 -2.86
N LEU A 61 -2.99 8.51 -2.67
CA LEU A 61 -3.74 7.99 -1.53
C LEU A 61 -4.32 6.60 -1.83
N CYS A 62 -4.93 6.43 -3.00
CA CYS A 62 -5.71 5.24 -3.34
C CYS A 62 -4.84 4.08 -3.81
N LEU A 63 -3.86 4.35 -4.68
CA LEU A 63 -3.01 3.31 -5.28
C LEU A 63 -2.25 2.48 -4.25
N PRO A 64 -1.49 3.05 -3.29
CA PRO A 64 -0.75 2.25 -2.32
C PRO A 64 -1.67 1.47 -1.38
N VAL A 65 -2.83 2.02 -1.00
CA VAL A 65 -3.80 1.34 -0.12
C VAL A 65 -4.44 0.15 -0.82
N MET A 66 -4.87 0.32 -2.08
CA MET A 66 -5.44 -0.79 -2.86
C MET A 66 -4.41 -1.87 -3.15
N SER A 67 -3.19 -1.48 -3.52
CA SER A 67 -2.08 -2.42 -3.72
C SER A 67 -1.72 -3.18 -2.45
N PHE A 68 -1.71 -2.51 -1.30
CA PHE A 68 -1.47 -3.14 -0.02
C PHE A 68 -2.58 -4.12 0.36
N GLY A 69 -3.85 -3.74 0.20
CA GLY A 69 -4.99 -4.65 0.39
C GLY A 69 -4.90 -5.88 -0.51
N ALA A 70 -4.59 -5.69 -1.80
CA ALA A 70 -4.41 -6.79 -2.74
C ALA A 70 -3.31 -7.78 -2.33
N LEU A 71 -2.20 -7.30 -1.77
CA LEU A 71 -1.11 -8.16 -1.27
C LEU A 71 -1.51 -8.92 -0.02
N VAL A 72 -2.17 -8.24 0.92
CA VAL A 72 -2.57 -8.80 2.21
C VAL A 72 -3.68 -9.85 2.05
N PHE A 73 -4.57 -9.68 1.08
CA PHE A 73 -5.67 -10.59 0.77
C PHE A 73 -5.41 -11.47 -0.47
N ALA A 74 -4.18 -11.53 -0.97
CA ALA A 74 -3.85 -12.38 -2.12
C ALA A 74 -4.05 -13.88 -1.83
N ASP A 75 -3.98 -14.27 -0.56
CA ASP A 75 -4.16 -15.66 -0.09
C ASP A 75 -5.63 -16.01 0.21
N THR A 76 -6.58 -15.11 -0.06
CA THR A 76 -8.01 -15.31 0.27
C THR A 76 -8.79 -16.16 -0.72
N ASP A 77 -8.31 -16.29 -1.96
CA ASP A 77 -9.03 -17.01 -3.01
C ASP A 77 -8.33 -18.33 -3.36
N GLU A 78 -8.94 -19.45 -2.99
CA GLU A 78 -8.48 -20.81 -3.32
C GLU A 78 -8.71 -21.16 -4.81
N ASN A 79 -9.44 -20.34 -5.57
CA ASN A 79 -10.02 -20.79 -6.85
C ASN A 79 -9.07 -20.82 -8.05
N SER A 80 -7.89 -20.19 -8.01
CA SER A 80 -6.82 -20.48 -8.98
C SER A 80 -5.46 -19.92 -8.58
N HIS A 81 -4.41 -20.74 -8.67
CA HIS A 81 -3.02 -20.30 -8.49
C HIS A 81 -2.68 -19.10 -9.40
N GLU A 82 -3.23 -19.04 -10.61
CA GLU A 82 -2.96 -17.97 -11.58
C GLU A 82 -3.50 -16.61 -11.14
N GLN A 83 -4.70 -16.55 -10.54
CA GLN A 83 -5.25 -15.29 -10.02
C GLN A 83 -4.43 -14.78 -8.83
N LYS A 84 -4.02 -15.67 -7.92
CA LYS A 84 -3.15 -15.31 -6.80
C LYS A 84 -1.86 -14.64 -7.28
N TRP A 85 -1.19 -15.20 -8.28
CA TRP A 85 0.00 -14.57 -8.86
C TRP A 85 -0.29 -13.20 -9.48
N CYS A 86 -1.44 -13.03 -10.14
CA CYS A 86 -1.85 -11.76 -10.71
C CYS A 86 -2.05 -10.67 -9.63
N PHE A 87 -2.71 -11.01 -8.52
CA PHE A 87 -2.90 -10.09 -7.38
C PHE A 87 -1.58 -9.74 -6.70
N VAL A 88 -0.70 -10.73 -6.49
CA VAL A 88 0.62 -10.51 -5.90
C VAL A 88 1.47 -9.59 -6.79
N LEU A 89 1.57 -9.89 -8.09
CA LEU A 89 2.35 -9.10 -9.02
C LEU A 89 1.77 -7.69 -9.21
N GLY A 90 0.45 -7.59 -9.37
CA GLY A 90 -0.24 -6.30 -9.50
C GLY A 90 -0.14 -5.45 -8.24
N GLY A 91 -0.27 -6.07 -7.06
CA GLY A 91 -0.08 -5.42 -5.77
C GLY A 91 1.33 -4.88 -5.60
N TRP A 92 2.36 -5.70 -5.85
CA TRP A 92 3.75 -5.26 -5.80
C TRP A 92 4.04 -4.16 -6.83
N PHE A 93 3.58 -4.32 -8.06
CA PHE A 93 3.77 -3.34 -9.11
C PHE A 93 3.16 -1.99 -8.72
N GLY A 94 1.93 -1.97 -8.22
CA GLY A 94 1.28 -0.74 -7.79
C GLY A 94 1.95 -0.09 -6.57
N LEU A 95 2.35 -0.88 -5.56
CA LEU A 95 3.02 -0.38 -4.36
C LEU A 95 4.41 0.19 -4.66
N LEU A 96 5.22 -0.53 -5.44
CA LEU A 96 6.56 -0.08 -5.85
C LEU A 96 6.51 1.10 -6.79
N THR A 97 5.53 1.13 -7.71
CA THR A 97 5.34 2.27 -8.61
C THR A 97 4.96 3.50 -7.80
N ALA A 98 4.01 3.39 -6.87
CA ALA A 98 3.63 4.49 -5.98
C ALA A 98 4.81 5.01 -5.15
N LEU A 99 5.61 4.10 -4.58
CA LEU A 99 6.83 4.44 -3.84
C LEU A 99 7.86 5.16 -4.72
N SER A 100 8.11 4.64 -5.92
CA SER A 100 9.08 5.22 -6.86
C SER A 100 8.67 6.63 -7.29
N PHE A 101 7.39 6.85 -7.59
CA PHE A 101 6.89 8.20 -7.86
C PHE A 101 7.06 9.13 -6.67
N LEU A 102 6.73 8.66 -5.46
CA LEU A 102 6.86 9.48 -4.25
C LEU A 102 8.32 9.88 -4.00
N VAL A 103 9.26 8.96 -4.21
CA VAL A 103 10.70 9.22 -4.14
C VAL A 103 11.14 10.19 -5.24
N PHE A 104 10.70 9.98 -6.48
CA PHE A 104 11.05 10.85 -7.61
C PHE A 104 10.58 12.29 -7.38
N PHE A 105 9.31 12.49 -6.99
CA PHE A 105 8.81 13.82 -6.63
C PHE A 105 9.58 14.43 -5.47
N LYS A 106 9.99 13.61 -4.48
CA LYS A 106 10.78 14.09 -3.36
C LYS A 106 12.16 14.61 -3.76
N PHE A 107 12.87 13.96 -4.68
CA PHE A 107 14.24 14.36 -5.03
C PHE A 107 14.30 15.42 -6.14
N TYR A 108 13.32 15.45 -7.04
CA TYR A 108 13.36 16.31 -8.23
C TYR A 108 12.45 17.54 -8.14
N TYR A 109 11.40 17.52 -7.31
CA TYR A 109 10.41 18.60 -7.25
C TYR A 109 10.25 19.24 -5.86
N TRP A 110 10.66 18.57 -4.79
CA TRP A 110 10.61 19.08 -3.40
C TRP A 110 12.00 19.23 -2.81
#